data_AF-A0A7Z1Q100-F1
#
_entry.id   AF-A0A7Z1Q100-F1
#
_cell.length_a   1.000
_cell.length_b   1.000
_cell.length_c   1.000
_cell.angle_alpha   90.00
_cell.angle_beta   90.00
_cell.angle_gamma   90.00
#
_symmetry.space_group_name_H-M   'P 1'
#
loop_
_entity.id
_entity.type
_entity.pdbx_description
1 polymer ?
#
loop_
_entity_poly.entity_id
_entity_poly.type
_entity_poly.pdbx_seq_one_letter_code
_entity_poly.pdbx_strand_id
1 'polypeptide(L)'
;MNNVKEKLESYTESEFKKILDEFYANHRSSPSLKGDELELYLDNLLDFLTVLVGTGEVSDFIYYPDTPEGALNEVIKWRKSQGLPLFKDS
;
A
#
# COMPACT_ATOMS: atom_id res chain seq x y z
N MET A 1 1.54 9.16 11.31
CA MET A 1 0.81 7.88 11.16
C MET A 1 0.71 7.23 12.52
N ASN A 2 -0.40 7.45 13.25
CA ASN A 2 -0.57 6.85 14.57
C ASN A 2 -1.40 5.57 14.40
N ASN A 3 -0.78 4.41 14.70
CA ASN A 3 -1.26 3.02 14.53
C ASN A 3 -0.78 2.29 13.26
N VAL A 4 0.54 2.09 13.17
CA VAL A 4 1.11 1.06 12.30
C VAL A 4 0.79 -0.30 12.91
N LYS A 5 0.16 -1.20 12.14
CA LYS A 5 -0.07 -2.59 12.53
C LYS A 5 0.98 -3.45 11.83
N GLU A 6 1.51 -4.45 12.52
CA GLU A 6 2.65 -5.24 12.01
C GLU A 6 2.26 -6.26 10.93
N LYS A 7 0.97 -6.63 10.86
CA LYS A 7 0.48 -7.71 10.01
C LYS A 7 -0.65 -7.26 9.10
N LEU A 8 -0.63 -7.70 7.85
CA LEU A 8 -1.64 -7.33 6.86
C LEU A 8 -3.05 -7.74 7.30
N GLU A 9 -3.21 -8.92 7.93
CA GLU A 9 -4.50 -9.42 8.42
C GLU A 9 -5.09 -8.62 9.59
N SER A 10 -4.36 -7.62 10.10
CA SER A 10 -4.89 -6.67 11.09
C SER A 10 -5.51 -5.43 10.45
N TYR A 11 -5.28 -5.22 9.15
CA TYR A 11 -5.86 -4.12 8.38
C TYR A 11 -7.19 -4.54 7.76
N THR A 12 -8.13 -3.61 7.68
CA THR A 12 -9.22 -3.72 6.69
C THR A 12 -8.74 -3.29 5.31
N GLU A 13 -9.45 -3.70 4.26
CA GLU A 13 -9.17 -3.23 2.89
C GLU A 13 -9.18 -1.70 2.81
N SER A 14 -10.13 -1.04 3.49
CA SER A 14 -10.23 0.43 3.52
C SER A 14 -9.07 1.10 4.26
N GLU A 15 -8.56 0.52 5.35
CA GLU A 15 -7.39 1.05 6.04
C GLU A 15 -6.13 0.92 5.19
N PHE A 16 -5.96 -0.21 4.51
CA PHE A 16 -4.83 -0.42 3.61
C PHE A 16 -4.90 0.49 2.38
N LYS A 17 -6.08 0.67 1.80
CA LYS A 17 -6.29 1.57 0.66
C LYS A 17 -5.90 3.02 0.97
N LYS A 18 -6.15 3.51 2.18
CA LYS A 18 -5.70 4.85 2.60
C LYS A 18 -4.18 5.02 2.55
N ILE A 19 -3.43 3.92 2.70
CA ILE A 19 -1.98 3.93 2.54
C ILE A 19 -1.61 3.97 1.06
N LEU A 20 -2.28 3.17 0.22
CA LEU A 20 -2.09 3.19 -1.23
C LEU A 20 -2.42 4.55 -1.85
N ASP A 21 -3.48 5.21 -1.38
CA ASP A 21 -3.94 6.52 -1.86
C ASP A 21 -2.81 7.58 -1.83
N GLU A 22 -1.83 7.46 -0.92
CA GLU A 22 -0.71 8.40 -0.81
C GLU A 22 0.23 8.41 -2.03
N PHE A 23 0.33 7.28 -2.76
CA PHE A 23 1.14 7.18 -3.97
C PHE A 23 0.53 7.93 -5.15
N TYR A 24 -0.79 8.19 -5.12
CA TYR A 24 -1.50 8.82 -6.22
C TYR A 24 -1.79 10.28 -5.88
N ALA A 25 -1.24 11.21 -6.67
CA ALA A 25 -1.27 12.64 -6.37
C ALA A 25 -2.69 13.20 -6.10
N ASN A 26 -3.72 12.67 -6.78
CA ASN A 26 -5.10 13.11 -6.61
C ASN A 26 -5.79 12.56 -5.34
N HIS A 27 -5.22 11.54 -4.70
CA HIS A 27 -5.77 10.87 -3.52
C HIS A 27 -4.97 11.14 -2.24
N ARG A 28 -3.73 11.60 -2.38
CA ARG A 28 -2.80 11.86 -1.27
C ARG A 28 -3.37 12.81 -0.23
N SER A 29 -3.31 12.42 1.05
CA SER A 29 -3.78 13.26 2.15
C SER A 29 -2.88 14.46 2.45
N SER A 30 -1.61 14.39 2.05
CA SER A 30 -0.61 15.45 2.21
C SER A 30 -0.20 16.06 0.85
N PRO A 31 -1.07 16.81 0.17
CA PRO A 31 -0.80 17.37 -1.17
C PRO A 31 0.29 18.45 -1.18
N SER A 32 0.73 18.93 -0.02
CA SER A 32 1.77 19.94 0.11
C SER A 32 3.20 19.39 -0.02
N LEU A 33 3.42 18.08 0.17
CA LEU A 33 4.73 17.44 -0.01
C LEU A 33 5.15 17.48 -1.49
N LYS A 34 6.38 17.90 -1.76
CA LYS A 34 6.92 18.05 -3.13
C LYS A 34 8.44 17.78 -3.17
N GLY A 35 8.97 17.51 -4.36
CA GLY A 35 10.40 17.29 -4.58
C GLY A 35 10.94 16.16 -3.71
N ASP A 36 12.16 16.33 -3.21
CA ASP A 36 12.89 15.34 -2.42
C ASP A 36 12.13 14.91 -1.14
N GLU A 37 11.36 15.82 -0.51
CA GLU A 37 10.55 15.48 0.66
C GLU A 37 9.43 14.50 0.31
N LEU A 38 8.84 14.65 -0.88
CA LEU A 38 7.82 13.73 -1.35
C LEU A 38 8.42 12.38 -1.73
N GLU A 39 9.55 12.38 -2.43
CA GLU A 39 10.26 11.16 -2.82
C GLU A 39 10.62 10.33 -1.59
N LEU A 40 11.27 10.94 -0.60
CA LEU A 40 11.61 10.28 0.66
C LEU A 40 10.37 9.76 1.41
N TYR A 41 9.27 10.50 1.38
CA TYR A 41 8.02 10.05 2.00
C TYR A 41 7.46 8.80 1.32
N LEU A 42 7.39 8.79 -0.01
CA LEU A 42 6.86 7.66 -0.79
C LEU A 42 7.78 6.43 -0.71
N ASP A 43 9.10 6.63 -0.70
CA ASP A 43 10.07 5.54 -0.55
C ASP A 43 9.92 4.83 0.80
N ASN A 44 9.85 5.60 1.90
CA ASN A 44 9.62 5.02 3.23
C ASN A 44 8.28 4.27 3.31
N LEU A 45 7.27 4.75 2.59
CA LEU A 45 5.96 4.10 2.53
C LEU A 45 6.01 2.80 1.72
N LEU A 46 6.77 2.78 0.63
CA LEU A 46 6.98 1.61 -0.21
C LEU A 46 7.76 0.52 0.54
N ASP A 47 8.80 0.90 1.28
CA ASP A 47 9.55 -0.01 2.15
C ASP A 47 8.65 -0.64 3.22
N PHE A 48 7.81 0.18 3.85
CA PHE A 48 6.81 -0.30 4.80
C PHE A 48 5.85 -1.32 4.18
N LEU A 49 5.30 -1.01 3.00
CA LEU A 49 4.37 -1.90 2.31
C LEU A 49 5.06 -3.19 1.84
N THR A 50 6.31 -3.12 1.39
CA THR A 50 7.13 -4.29 1.01
C THR A 50 7.24 -5.29 2.15
N VAL A 51 7.51 -4.80 3.37
CA VAL A 51 7.57 -5.64 4.57
C VAL A 51 6.18 -6.16 4.95
N LEU A 52 5.16 -5.30 4.93
CA LEU A 52 3.80 -5.65 5.36
C LEU A 52 3.13 -6.68 4.45
N VAL A 53 3.24 -6.50 3.13
CA VAL A 53 2.71 -7.43 2.12
C VAL A 53 3.62 -8.66 1.98
N GLY A 54 4.91 -8.52 2.25
CA GLY A 54 5.88 -9.62 2.24
C GLY A 54 6.41 -9.96 0.85
N THR A 55 6.48 -8.98 -0.05
CA THR A 55 7.03 -9.15 -1.41
C THR A 55 7.67 -7.86 -1.91
N GLY A 56 8.74 -7.99 -2.71
CA GLY A 56 9.36 -6.87 -3.42
C GLY A 56 8.58 -6.37 -4.64
N GLU A 57 7.54 -7.10 -5.04
CA GLU A 57 6.68 -6.76 -6.20
C GLU A 57 5.66 -5.64 -5.88
N VAL A 58 5.63 -5.13 -4.65
CA VAL A 58 4.67 -4.10 -4.22
C VAL A 58 4.74 -2.83 -5.08
N SER A 59 5.94 -2.45 -5.54
CA SER A 59 6.10 -1.32 -6.46
C SER A 59 5.31 -1.56 -7.76
N ASP A 60 5.41 -2.75 -8.32
CA ASP A 60 4.68 -3.10 -9.55
C ASP A 60 3.17 -3.09 -9.31
N PHE A 61 2.71 -3.53 -8.14
CA PHE A 61 1.27 -3.47 -7.80
C PHE A 61 0.75 -2.04 -7.75
N ILE A 62 1.56 -1.09 -7.26
CA ILE A 62 1.20 0.33 -7.15
C ILE A 62 1.21 0.99 -8.54
N TYR A 63 2.23 0.77 -9.35
CA TYR A 63 2.34 1.46 -10.63
C TYR A 63 1.64 0.74 -11.79
N TYR A 64 1.25 -0.53 -11.61
CA TYR A 64 0.61 -1.37 -12.63
C TYR A 64 -0.41 -2.33 -12.01
N PRO A 65 -1.70 -1.94 -11.88
CA PRO A 65 -2.34 -0.76 -12.48
C PRO A 65 -2.21 0.51 -11.60
N ASP A 66 -1.87 1.65 -12.21
CA ASP A 66 -1.73 2.99 -11.61
C ASP A 66 -3.05 3.57 -11.03
N THR A 67 -3.70 2.84 -10.12
CA THR A 67 -4.92 3.21 -9.39
C THR A 67 -4.93 2.56 -8.00
N PRO A 68 -5.42 3.24 -6.95
CA PRO A 68 -5.48 2.65 -5.61
C PRO A 68 -6.25 1.34 -5.53
N GLU A 69 -7.40 1.25 -6.20
CA GLU A 69 -8.24 0.05 -6.25
C GLU A 69 -7.54 -1.09 -6.99
N GLY A 70 -6.83 -0.77 -8.06
CA GLY A 70 -6.09 -1.75 -8.82
C GLY A 70 -4.88 -2.30 -8.05
N ALA A 71 -4.13 -1.45 -7.35
CA ALA A 71 -3.06 -1.87 -6.46
C ALA A 71 -3.55 -2.75 -5.31
N LEU A 72 -4.69 -2.41 -4.69
CA LEU A 72 -5.33 -3.23 -3.68
C LEU A 72 -5.66 -4.62 -4.24
N ASN A 73 -6.23 -4.69 -5.45
CA ASN A 73 -6.57 -5.94 -6.10
C ASN A 73 -5.35 -6.82 -6.39
N GLU A 74 -4.23 -6.24 -6.82
CA GLU A 74 -2.99 -7.00 -7.06
C GLU A 74 -2.41 -7.57 -5.76
N VAL A 75 -2.43 -6.81 -4.66
CA VAL A 75 -2.06 -7.34 -3.32
C VAL A 75 -2.93 -8.53 -2.93
N ILE A 76 -4.26 -8.43 -3.10
CA ILE A 76 -5.19 -9.52 -2.78
C ILE A 76 -4.92 -10.74 -3.66
N LYS A 77 -4.78 -10.56 -4.98
CA LYS A 77 -4.51 -11.65 -5.93
C LYS A 77 -3.21 -12.36 -5.59
N TRP A 78 -2.14 -11.60 -5.36
CA TRP A 78 -0.84 -12.14 -5.02
C TRP A 78 -0.91 -12.96 -3.73
N ARG A 79 -1.48 -12.41 -2.65
CA ARG A 79 -1.59 -13.15 -1.38
C ARG A 79 -2.45 -14.40 -1.46
N LYS A 80 -3.56 -14.35 -2.22
CA LYS A 80 -4.36 -15.55 -2.54
C LYS A 80 -3.52 -16.61 -3.25
N SER A 81 -2.71 -16.22 -4.24
CA SER A 81 -1.84 -17.14 -4.98
C SER A 81 -0.76 -17.81 -4.11
N GLN A 82 -0.33 -17.13 -3.04
CA GLN A 82 0.66 -17.62 -2.09
C GLN A 82 0.04 -18.41 -0.92
N GLY A 83 -1.29 -18.46 -0.81
CA GLY A 83 -1.97 -19.09 0.34
C GLY A 83 -1.78 -18.32 1.66
N LEU A 84 -1.52 -17.02 1.60
CA LEU A 84 -1.28 -16.18 2.77
C LEU A 84 -2.59 -15.54 3.29
N PRO A 85 -2.67 -15.19 4.59
CA PRO A 85 -3.81 -14.46 5.15
C PRO A 85 -4.09 -13.15 4.41
N LEU A 86 -5.37 -12.83 4.21
CA LEU A 86 -5.84 -11.58 3.61
C LEU A 86 -6.14 -10.52 4.68
N PHE A 87 -6.85 -9.47 4.31
CA PHE A 87 -7.30 -8.43 5.23
C PHE A 87 -8.32 -8.97 6.24
N LYS A 88 -8.50 -8.22 7.32
CA LYS A 88 -9.40 -8.54 8.43
C LYS A 88 -10.86 -8.73 7.99
N ASP A 89 -11.28 -8.05 6.93
CA ASP A 89 -12.64 -8.02 6.39
C ASP A 89 -12.77 -8.70 5.02
N SER A 90 -11.75 -9.49 4.60
CA SER A 90 -11.76 -10.30 3.37
C SER A 90 -12.19 -11.76 3.57
#